data_AF-A0A377TW84-F1
#
_entry.id   AF-A0A377TW84-F1
#
_cell.length_a   1.000
_cell.length_b   1.000
_cell.length_c   1.000
_cell.angle_alpha   90.00
_cell.angle_beta   90.00
_cell.angle_gamma   90.00
#
_symmetry.space_group_name_H-M   'P 1'
#
loop_
_entity.id
_entity.type
_entity.pdbx_description
1 polymer ?
#
loop_
_entity_poly.entity_id
_entity_poly.type
_entity_poly.pdbx_seq_one_letter_code
_entity_poly.pdbx_strand_id
1 'polypeptide(L)'
;MACLLEYLLAHGRERLVSDEELMINVWEKNNLRPSAQRLWQVIQSLKSRLHQAGVESALIIRVKCAGYYINNVYVAEIYSYKPPGMMNYINTSPADMNKLLVRS
;
A
#
# COMPACT_ATOMS: atom_id res chain seq x y z
N MET A 1 -6.16 -13.14 -7.17
CA MET A 1 -4.83 -12.59 -6.82
C MET A 1 -4.72 -11.13 -7.20
N ALA A 2 -5.17 -10.71 -8.40
CA ALA A 2 -5.20 -9.29 -8.79
C ALA A 2 -5.89 -8.38 -7.74
N CYS A 3 -7.08 -8.76 -7.26
CA CYS A 3 -7.83 -7.99 -6.28
C CYS A 3 -7.07 -7.72 -4.96
N LEU A 4 -6.20 -8.64 -4.54
CA LEU A 4 -5.42 -8.45 -3.30
C LEU A 4 -4.30 -7.43 -3.51
N LEU A 5 -3.55 -7.56 -4.62
CA LEU A 5 -2.47 -6.64 -4.94
C LEU A 5 -3.02 -5.23 -5.21
N GLU A 6 -4.10 -5.14 -5.99
CA GLU A 6 -4.79 -3.89 -6.29
C GLU A 6 -5.26 -3.19 -5.01
N TYR A 7 -5.94 -3.92 -4.12
CA TYR A 7 -6.42 -3.36 -2.86
C TYR A 7 -5.27 -2.88 -1.96
N LEU A 8 -4.19 -3.65 -1.87
CA LEU A 8 -3.00 -3.26 -1.11
C LEU A 8 -2.31 -2.04 -1.73
N LEU A 9 -2.21 -1.95 -3.05
CA LEU A 9 -1.62 -0.77 -3.71
C LEU A 9 -2.50 0.48 -3.57
N ALA A 10 -3.82 0.32 -3.57
CA ALA A 10 -4.76 1.42 -3.41
C ALA A 10 -4.81 1.98 -1.97
N HIS A 11 -4.73 1.12 -0.96
CA HIS A 11 -4.94 1.52 0.45
C HIS A 11 -3.70 1.37 1.34
N GLY A 12 -2.87 0.36 1.06
CA GLY A 12 -1.70 0.01 1.86
C GLY A 12 -0.54 0.99 1.74
N ARG A 13 -0.58 1.91 0.77
CA ARG A 13 0.43 2.96 0.61
C ARG A 13 0.29 4.07 1.64
N GLU A 14 -0.94 4.37 2.04
CA GLU A 14 -1.25 5.50 2.93
C GLU A 14 -1.47 5.04 4.37
N ARG A 15 -1.93 3.80 4.57
CA ARG A 15 -2.25 3.26 5.90
C ARG A 15 -2.04 1.76 5.98
N LEU A 16 -2.06 1.26 7.22
CA LEU A 16 -2.18 -0.16 7.49
C LEU A 16 -3.55 -0.67 7.00
N VAL A 17 -3.54 -1.79 6.27
CA VAL A 17 -4.74 -2.54 5.87
C VAL A 17 -4.85 -3.76 6.78
N SER A 18 -5.94 -3.85 7.55
CA SER A 18 -6.08 -4.91 8.55
C SER A 18 -6.37 -6.28 7.91
N ASP A 19 -6.13 -7.36 8.65
CA ASP A 19 -6.49 -8.70 8.19
C ASP A 19 -7.99 -8.84 7.93
N GLU A 20 -8.82 -8.29 8.82
CA GLU A 20 -10.28 -8.28 8.71
C GLU A 20 -10.73 -7.51 7.46
N GLU A 21 -10.16 -6.34 7.22
CA GLU A 21 -10.47 -5.53 6.03
C GLU A 21 -10.15 -6.29 4.74
N LEU A 22 -9.02 -6.97 4.69
CA LEU A 22 -8.66 -7.81 3.54
C LEU A 22 -9.63 -8.98 3.39
N MET A 23 -10.00 -9.66 4.48
CA MET A 23 -10.97 -10.75 4.44
C MET A 23 -12.32 -10.30 3.85
N ILE A 24 -12.83 -9.14 4.28
CA ILE A 24 -14.09 -8.60 3.78
C ILE A 24 -13.97 -8.18 2.32
N ASN A 25 -12.98 -7.33 2.00
CA ASN A 25 -12.94 -6.66 0.69
C ASN A 25 -12.43 -7.55 -0.44
N VAL A 26 -11.56 -8.52 -0.13
CA VAL A 26 -10.99 -9.40 -1.15
C VAL A 26 -11.75 -10.72 -1.26
N TRP A 27 -12.32 -11.25 -0.16
CA TRP A 27 -13.05 -12.52 -0.18
C TRP A 27 -14.57 -12.36 -0.07
N GLU A 28 -15.09 -11.81 1.02
CA GLU A 28 -16.54 -11.84 1.29
C GLU A 28 -17.36 -11.09 0.24
N LYS A 29 -16.91 -9.90 -0.17
CA LYS A 29 -17.56 -9.13 -1.26
C LYS A 29 -17.57 -9.87 -2.60
N ASN A 30 -16.69 -10.85 -2.78
CA ASN A 30 -16.63 -11.71 -3.96
C ASN A 30 -17.32 -13.07 -3.74
N ASN A 31 -18.14 -13.21 -2.68
CA ASN A 31 -18.82 -14.44 -2.28
C ASN A 31 -17.85 -15.62 -2.00
N LEU A 32 -16.62 -15.31 -1.58
CA LEU A 32 -15.63 -16.30 -1.18
C LEU A 32 -15.53 -16.37 0.35
N ARG A 33 -15.25 -17.56 0.89
CA ARG A 33 -15.04 -17.72 2.33
C ARG A 33 -13.61 -17.30 2.73
N PRO A 34 -13.44 -16.30 3.61
CA PRO A 34 -12.13 -15.93 4.11
C PRO A 34 -11.62 -16.89 5.20
N SER A 35 -10.30 -16.92 5.38
CA SER A 35 -9.67 -17.43 6.61
C SER A 35 -8.27 -16.83 6.77
N ALA A 36 -7.76 -16.77 7.99
CA ALA A 36 -6.40 -16.28 8.25
C ALA A 36 -5.33 -17.10 7.50
N GLN A 37 -5.51 -18.42 7.45
CA GLN A 37 -4.63 -19.31 6.69
C GLN A 37 -4.68 -19.00 5.19
N ARG A 38 -5.89 -18.77 4.65
CA ARG A 38 -6.06 -18.46 3.23
C ARG A 38 -5.43 -17.12 2.87
N LEU A 39 -5.62 -16.10 3.70
CA LEU A 39 -4.97 -14.79 3.53
C LEU A 39 -3.45 -14.94 3.51
N TRP A 40 -2.88 -15.66 4.49
CA TRP A 40 -1.44 -15.89 4.55
C TRP A 40 -0.92 -16.61 3.29
N GLN A 41 -1.56 -17.70 2.87
CA GLN A 41 -1.16 -18.46 1.67
C GLN A 41 -1.17 -17.61 0.40
N VAL A 42 -2.22 -16.79 0.23
CA VAL A 42 -2.34 -15.92 -0.95
C VAL A 42 -1.32 -14.79 -0.91
N ILE A 43 -1.02 -14.21 0.26
CA ILE A 43 0.05 -13.23 0.42
C ILE A 43 1.42 -13.83 0.09
N GLN A 44 1.75 -15.04 0.58
CA GLN A 44 3.03 -15.68 0.25
C GLN A 44 3.13 -16.00 -1.24
N SER A 45 2.04 -16.47 -1.85
CA SER A 45 1.98 -16.72 -3.30
C SER A 45 2.18 -15.43 -4.10
N LEU A 46 1.57 -14.33 -3.64
CA LEU A 46 1.73 -13.01 -4.25
C LEU A 46 3.18 -12.52 -4.15
N LYS A 47 3.78 -12.59 -2.95
CA LYS A 47 5.20 -12.24 -2.74
C LYS A 47 6.13 -13.06 -3.62
N SER A 48 5.90 -14.38 -3.73
CA SER A 48 6.70 -15.26 -4.58
C SER A 48 6.61 -14.86 -6.06
N ARG A 49 5.40 -14.57 -6.56
CA ARG A 49 5.20 -14.11 -7.95
C ARG A 49 5.84 -12.76 -8.22
N LEU A 50 5.73 -11.82 -7.28
CA LEU A 50 6.39 -10.52 -7.37
C LEU A 50 7.91 -10.68 -7.41
N HIS A 51 8.47 -11.54 -6.57
CA HIS A 51 9.89 -11.83 -6.56
C HIS A 51 10.39 -12.45 -7.88
N GLN A 52 9.62 -13.38 -8.46
CA GLN A 52 9.91 -13.93 -9.79
C GLN A 52 9.88 -12.86 -10.90
N ALA A 53 9.11 -11.79 -10.71
CA ALA A 53 9.06 -10.63 -11.61
C ALA A 53 10.15 -9.58 -11.31
N GLY A 54 11.08 -9.84 -10.39
CA GLY A 54 12.14 -8.91 -10.01
C GLY A 54 11.71 -7.83 -9.00
N VAL A 55 10.54 -7.96 -8.39
CA VAL A 55 10.05 -7.03 -7.36
C VAL A 55 10.50 -7.50 -5.98
N GLU A 56 11.02 -6.58 -5.18
CA GLU A 56 11.49 -6.87 -3.83
C GLU A 56 10.38 -7.42 -2.91
N SER A 57 10.72 -8.46 -2.15
CA SER A 57 9.77 -9.10 -1.20
C SER A 57 9.33 -8.16 -0.07
N ALA A 58 10.11 -7.11 0.17
CA ALA A 58 9.87 -6.03 1.10
C ALA A 58 8.78 -5.03 0.64
N LEU A 59 8.25 -5.16 -0.59
CA LEU A 59 7.12 -4.34 -1.05
C LEU A 59 5.89 -4.50 -0.15
N ILE A 60 5.56 -5.73 0.27
CA ILE A 60 4.40 -6.01 1.14
C ILE A 60 4.93 -6.35 2.54
N ILE A 61 4.70 -5.48 3.52
CA ILE A 61 5.22 -5.66 4.88
C ILE A 61 4.10 -6.13 5.81
N ARG A 62 4.38 -7.16 6.61
CA ARG A 62 3.47 -7.70 7.63
C ARG A 62 3.68 -6.96 8.94
N VAL A 63 2.62 -6.40 9.51
CA VAL A 63 2.58 -5.94 10.91
C VAL A 63 1.93 -7.03 11.76
N LYS A 64 2.65 -7.51 12.77
CA LYS A 64 2.23 -8.63 13.62
C LYS A 64 0.87 -8.34 14.26
N CYS A 65 -0.05 -9.30 14.14
CA CYS A 65 -1.40 -9.24 14.70
C CYS A 65 -2.27 -8.05 14.24
N ALA A 66 -1.87 -7.34 13.18
CA ALA A 66 -2.57 -6.13 12.76
C ALA A 66 -2.96 -6.18 11.28
N GLY A 67 -2.01 -6.38 10.38
CA GLY A 67 -2.31 -6.25 8.95
C GLY A 67 -1.10 -6.17 8.05
N TYR A 68 -1.26 -5.50 6.92
CA TYR A 68 -0.23 -5.31 5.90
C TYR A 68 -0.20 -3.85 5.44
N TYR A 69 0.99 -3.36 5.08
CA TYR A 69 1.14 -2.09 4.37
C TYR A 69 2.12 -2.26 3.20
N ILE A 70 2.07 -1.30 2.26
CA ILE A 70 2.95 -1.23 1.11
C ILE A 70 4.11 -0.32 1.43
N ASN A 71 5.33 -0.81 1.22
CA ASN A 71 6.52 0.01 1.33
C ASN A 71 6.66 0.92 0.10
N ASN A 72 6.37 2.20 0.30
CA ASN A 72 6.41 3.21 -0.77
C ASN A 72 7.80 3.42 -1.39
N VAL A 73 8.89 2.97 -0.76
CA VAL A 73 10.24 3.02 -1.36
C VAL A 73 10.29 2.24 -2.69
N TYR A 74 9.46 1.21 -2.84
CA TYR A 74 9.42 0.37 -4.05
C TYR A 74 8.28 0.75 -5.01
N VAL A 75 7.54 1.84 -4.74
CA VAL A 75 6.39 2.24 -5.56
C VAL A 75 6.51 3.71 -5.96
N ALA A 76 6.80 3.93 -7.24
CA ALA A 76 6.80 5.26 -7.85
C ALA A 76 5.45 5.56 -8.51
N GLU A 77 4.90 6.75 -8.26
CA GLU A 77 3.78 7.28 -9.04
C GLU A 77 4.33 7.87 -10.35
N ILE A 78 3.90 7.35 -11.49
CA ILE A 78 4.42 7.76 -12.82
C ILE A 78 3.54 8.86 -13.44
N TYR A 79 2.23 8.80 -13.20
CA TYR A 79 1.27 9.78 -13.69
C TYR A 79 0.17 10.01 -12.66
N SER A 80 0.01 11.26 -12.23
CA SER A 80 -1.10 11.67 -11.38
C SER A 80 -1.62 13.05 -11.74
N TYR A 81 -2.94 13.17 -11.75
CA TYR A 81 -3.62 14.44 -11.87
C TYR A 81 -3.89 14.97 -10.46
N LYS A 82 -3.12 15.97 -10.05
CA LYS A 82 -3.39 16.73 -8.83
C LYS A 82 -4.06 18.04 -9.25
N PRO A 83 -5.33 18.27 -8.89
CA PRO A 83 -5.99 19.52 -9.24
C PRO A 83 -5.23 20.71 -8.64
N PRO A 84 -5.20 21.87 -9.33
CA PRO A 84 -4.52 23.06 -8.83
C PRO A 84 -5.02 23.43 -7.43
N GLY A 85 -4.13 23.49 -6.45
CA GLY A 85 -4.45 23.81 -5.04
C GLY A 85 -4.21 22.69 -4.04
N MET A 86 -3.93 21.45 -4.47
CA MET A 86 -3.52 20.37 -3.56
C MET A 86 -1.99 20.35 -3.39
N MET A 87 -1.50 20.91 -2.27
CA MET A 87 -0.07 20.91 -1.91
C MET A 87 0.46 19.49 -1.66
N ASN A 88 1.65 19.17 -2.17
CA ASN A 88 2.34 17.90 -1.92
C ASN A 88 2.99 17.88 -0.52
N TYR A 89 2.25 17.51 0.54
CA TYR A 89 2.84 17.37 1.88
C TYR A 89 3.79 16.18 2.03
N ILE A 90 3.83 15.27 1.05
CA ILE A 90 4.56 14.01 1.13
C ILE A 90 6.03 14.08 0.68
N ASN A 91 6.51 15.22 0.14
CA ASN A 91 7.91 15.38 -0.28
C ASN A 91 8.58 16.67 0.20
N THR A 92 7.94 17.44 1.10
CA THR A 92 8.58 18.65 1.65
C THR A 92 9.37 18.27 2.89
N SER A 93 10.70 18.28 2.79
CA SER A 93 11.55 18.30 3.98
C SER A 93 11.22 19.55 4.81
N PRO A 94 11.25 19.50 6.16
CA PRO A 94 11.01 20.67 7.02
C PRO A 94 11.85 21.91 6.66
N ALA A 95 12.99 21.71 5.98
CA ALA A 95 13.87 22.78 5.50
C ALA A 95 13.24 23.70 4.43
N ASP A 96 12.30 23.20 3.62
CA ASP A 96 11.68 24.00 2.56
C ASP A 96 10.52 24.87 3.08
N MET A 97 10.01 24.61 4.29
CA MET A 97 9.02 25.49 4.95
C MET A 97 9.63 26.81 5.43
N ASN A 98 10.90 26.79 5.86
CA ASN A 98 11.61 28.00 6.31
C ASN A 98 11.93 28.98 5.16
N LYS A 99 11.95 28.52 3.91
CA LYS A 99 12.16 29.41 2.74
C LYS A 99 10.93 30.23 2.38
N LEU A 100 9.74 29.82 2.85
CA LEU A 100 8.47 30.47 2.54
C LEU A 100 8.06 31.52 3.59
N LEU A 101 8.63 31.47 4.79
CA LEU A 101 8.33 32.42 5.89
C LEU A 101 9.24 33.66 5.92
N VAL A 102 10.31 33.69 5.13
CA VAL A 102 11.33 34.78 5.15
C VAL A 102 11.08 35.81 4.03
N ARG A 103 10.02 35.66 3.24
CA ARG A 103 9.63 36.61 2.18
C ARG A 103 8.39 37.42 2.57
N SER A 104 8.41 38.02 3.76
CA SER A 104 7.42 39.00 4.22
C SER A 104 8.12 40.18 4.87
#